data_AF-A0A944J1I8-F1
#
_entry.id   AF-A0A944J1I8-F1
#
_cell.length_a   1.000
_cell.length_b   1.000
_cell.length_c   1.000
_cell.angle_alpha   90.00
_cell.angle_beta   90.00
_cell.angle_gamma   90.00
#
_symmetry.space_group_name_H-M   'P 1'
#
loop_
_entity.id
_entity.type
_entity.pdbx_description
1 polymer ?
#
loop_
_entity_poly.entity_id
_entity_poly.type
_entity_poly.pdbx_seq_one_letter_code
_entity_poly.pdbx_strand_id
1 'polypeptide(L)'
;MPETTTMPLAPMTPHAVMSAFNYLRAVEAGDTEAAAEFVAAEPRMPALLLEVAERIVIPVTNLPGQDQEEVPCDASFALFELGICFLGTLRSWHEQDGAEAAAGIALAVIRFTAQILTQGHEDVVDVLHQLNAVALGEAMEAHPAPAGARTVRITTV
;
A
#
# COMPACT_ATOMS: atom_id res chain seq x y z
N MET A 1 -29.06 5.67 -9.26
CA MET A 1 -27.65 5.21 -9.26
C MET A 1 -27.27 5.01 -7.81
N PRO A 2 -26.83 3.82 -7.36
CA PRO A 2 -26.37 3.68 -5.99
C PRO A 2 -25.03 4.42 -5.89
N GLU A 3 -24.95 5.36 -4.95
CA GLU A 3 -23.70 5.99 -4.56
C GLU A 3 -22.80 4.89 -4.02
N THR A 4 -21.80 4.49 -4.81
CA THR A 4 -20.75 3.60 -4.31
C THR A 4 -19.76 4.50 -3.59
N THR A 5 -20.20 5.05 -2.45
CA THR A 5 -19.31 5.72 -1.51
C THR A 5 -18.45 4.61 -0.93
N THR A 6 -17.31 4.35 -1.55
CA THR A 6 -16.27 3.48 -1.00
C THR A 6 -15.96 4.02 0.39
N MET A 7 -16.42 3.33 1.44
CA MET A 7 -16.09 3.73 2.81
C MET A 7 -14.57 3.83 2.90
N PRO A 8 -14.02 4.91 3.50
CA PRO A 8 -12.57 5.03 3.68
C PRO A 8 -12.04 3.78 4.36
N LEU A 9 -11.02 3.16 3.78
CA LEU A 9 -10.37 1.98 4.37
C LEU A 9 -9.93 2.31 5.79
N ALA A 10 -10.21 1.41 6.72
CA ALA A 10 -9.79 1.57 8.11
C ALA A 10 -8.27 1.84 8.14
N PRO A 11 -7.79 2.89 8.84
CA PRO A 11 -6.37 3.26 8.78
C PRO A 11 -5.46 2.13 9.24
N MET A 12 -4.43 1.82 8.44
CA MET A 12 -3.40 0.86 8.83
C MET A 12 -2.67 1.35 10.07
N THR A 13 -2.20 0.43 10.91
CA THR A 13 -1.29 0.81 11.99
C THR A 13 0.09 1.14 11.43
N PRO A 14 0.88 2.02 12.09
CA PRO A 14 2.25 2.31 11.65
C PRO A 14 3.11 1.06 11.47
N HIS A 15 2.96 0.07 12.36
CA HIS A 15 3.68 -1.20 12.26
C HIS A 15 3.27 -2.01 11.02
N ALA A 16 1.97 -2.05 10.69
CA ALA A 16 1.49 -2.75 9.50
C ALA A 16 2.02 -2.12 8.21
N VAL A 17 2.04 -0.77 8.14
CA VAL A 17 2.64 -0.04 7.01
C VAL A 17 4.12 -0.40 6.88
N MET A 18 4.89 -0.27 7.97
CA MET A 18 6.33 -0.58 7.95
C MET A 18 6.60 -2.03 7.53
N SER A 19 5.84 -2.99 8.06
CA SER A 19 6.00 -4.41 7.73
C SER A 19 5.79 -4.66 6.24
N ALA A 20 4.69 -4.16 5.67
CA ALA A 20 4.36 -4.33 4.26
C ALA A 20 5.38 -3.67 3.34
N PHE A 21 5.79 -2.43 3.61
CA PHE A 21 6.77 -1.73 2.78
C PHE A 21 8.20 -2.29 2.92
N ASN A 22 8.58 -2.80 4.09
CA ASN A 22 9.86 -3.51 4.23
C ASN A 22 9.88 -4.81 3.42
N TYR A 23 8.76 -5.55 3.40
CA TYR A 23 8.62 -6.72 2.53
C TYR A 23 8.70 -6.35 1.05
N LEU A 24 7.98 -5.31 0.60
CA LEU A 24 8.05 -4.83 -0.78
C LEU A 24 9.49 -4.49 -1.19
N ARG A 25 10.25 -3.81 -0.32
CA ARG A 25 11.65 -3.47 -0.59
C ARG A 25 12.57 -4.69 -0.64
N ALA A 26 12.35 -5.68 0.23
CA ALA A 26 13.12 -6.93 0.18
C ALA A 26 12.86 -7.67 -1.13
N VAL A 27 11.61 -7.77 -1.57
CA VAL A 27 11.24 -8.38 -2.85
C VAL A 27 11.81 -7.61 -4.04
N GLU A 28 11.74 -6.28 -4.01
CA GLU A 28 12.29 -5.40 -5.04
C GLU A 28 13.81 -5.57 -5.18
N ALA A 29 14.53 -5.61 -4.05
CA ALA A 29 15.98 -5.82 -4.01
C ALA A 29 16.42 -7.25 -4.35
N GLY A 30 15.47 -8.19 -4.53
CA GLY A 30 15.76 -9.61 -4.71
C GLY A 30 16.30 -10.30 -3.46
N ASP A 31 16.14 -9.71 -2.28
CA ASP A 31 16.56 -10.26 -0.99
C ASP A 31 15.54 -11.29 -0.49
N THR A 32 15.69 -12.52 -0.99
CA THR A 32 14.80 -13.63 -0.65
C THR A 32 14.87 -14.04 0.80
N GLU A 33 16.01 -13.83 1.47
CA GLU A 33 16.21 -14.18 2.87
C GLU A 33 15.40 -13.22 3.76
N ALA A 34 15.59 -11.91 3.58
CA ALA A 34 14.82 -10.91 4.31
C ALA A 34 13.32 -11.02 4.03
N ALA A 35 12.92 -11.27 2.77
CA ALA A 35 11.52 -11.47 2.42
C ALA A 35 10.90 -12.65 3.17
N ALA A 36 11.61 -13.79 3.28
CA ALA A 36 11.14 -14.95 4.02
C ALA A 36 11.00 -14.65 5.53
N GLU A 37 11.94 -13.91 6.12
CA GLU A 37 11.86 -13.50 7.52
C GLU A 37 10.62 -12.63 7.81
N PHE A 38 10.32 -11.67 6.94
CA PHE A 38 9.13 -10.82 7.10
C PHE A 38 7.82 -11.60 7.02
N VAL A 39 7.71 -12.56 6.10
CA VAL A 39 6.52 -13.43 6.00
C VAL A 39 6.38 -14.32 7.23
N ALA A 40 7.50 -14.84 7.75
CA ALA A 40 7.49 -15.63 8.97
C ALA A 40 7.07 -14.80 10.20
N ALA A 41 7.46 -13.52 10.25
CA ALA A 41 7.15 -12.61 11.36
C ALA A 41 5.71 -12.06 11.32
N GLU A 42 5.10 -11.91 10.14
CA GLU A 42 3.74 -11.37 9.96
C GLU A 42 2.90 -12.31 9.08
N PRO A 43 2.15 -13.25 9.68
CA PRO A 43 1.31 -14.21 8.96
C PRO A 43 0.22 -13.58 8.10
N ARG A 44 -0.13 -12.31 8.33
CA ARG A 44 -1.11 -11.57 7.54
C ARG A 44 -0.47 -10.79 6.38
N MET A 45 0.81 -11.01 6.08
CA MET A 45 1.55 -10.28 5.04
C MET A 45 0.78 -10.15 3.71
N PRO A 46 0.18 -11.21 3.13
CA PRO A 46 -0.62 -11.05 1.91
C PRO A 46 -1.78 -10.05 2.05
N ALA A 47 -2.49 -10.08 3.17
CA ALA A 47 -3.61 -9.17 3.42
C ALA A 47 -3.11 -7.72 3.60
N LEU A 48 -1.99 -7.52 4.30
CA LEU A 48 -1.36 -6.20 4.41
C LEU A 48 -0.90 -5.67 3.05
N LEU A 49 -0.40 -6.54 2.18
CA LEU A 49 -0.01 -6.16 0.82
C LEU A 49 -1.21 -5.79 -0.04
N LEU A 50 -2.37 -6.43 0.14
CA LEU A 50 -3.63 -5.99 -0.49
C LEU A 50 -4.05 -4.60 0.02
N GLU A 51 -3.97 -4.37 1.32
CA GLU A 51 -4.28 -3.07 1.90
C GLU A 51 -3.36 -1.95 1.39
N VAL A 52 -2.08 -2.25 1.18
CA VAL A 52 -1.13 -1.33 0.54
C VAL A 52 -1.45 -1.16 -0.94
N ALA A 53 -1.76 -2.24 -1.66
CA ALA A 53 -2.14 -2.18 -3.07
C ALA A 53 -3.36 -1.27 -3.28
N GLU A 54 -4.41 -1.41 -2.46
CA GLU A 54 -5.60 -0.55 -2.54
C GLU A 54 -5.25 0.92 -2.31
N ARG A 55 -4.36 1.21 -1.36
CA ARG A 55 -3.91 2.58 -1.06
C ARG A 55 -3.01 3.19 -2.12
N ILE A 56 -2.35 2.38 -2.93
CA ILE A 56 -1.51 2.85 -4.05
C ILE A 56 -2.36 3.00 -5.32
N VAL A 57 -3.17 1.99 -5.62
CA VAL A 57 -3.90 1.89 -6.89
C VAL A 57 -5.09 2.85 -6.90
N ILE A 58 -5.92 2.86 -5.85
CA ILE A 58 -7.16 3.65 -5.84
C ILE A 58 -6.88 5.14 -6.09
N PRO A 59 -5.95 5.83 -5.40
CA PRO A 59 -5.75 7.27 -5.63
C PRO A 59 -5.34 7.62 -7.07
N VAL A 60 -4.70 6.69 -7.77
CA VAL A 60 -4.15 6.90 -9.12
C VAL A 60 -5.17 6.51 -10.18
N THR A 61 -5.99 5.50 -9.91
CA THR A 61 -6.93 4.96 -10.89
C THR A 61 -8.36 5.46 -10.69
N ASN A 62 -8.71 6.03 -9.53
CA ASN A 62 -10.08 6.43 -9.28
C ASN A 62 -10.52 7.57 -10.20
N LEU A 63 -11.81 7.58 -10.54
CA LEU A 63 -12.38 8.71 -11.28
C LEU A 63 -12.38 9.96 -10.40
N PRO A 64 -12.21 11.15 -10.99
CA PRO A 64 -12.34 12.40 -10.26
C PRO A 64 -13.73 12.46 -9.61
N GLY A 65 -13.75 12.87 -8.34
CA GLY A 65 -14.99 13.00 -7.57
C GLY A 65 -15.90 14.06 -8.17
N GLN A 66 -17.19 14.04 -7.81
CA GLN A 66 -18.17 14.99 -8.33
C GLN A 66 -17.84 16.47 -8.02
N ASP A 67 -16.99 16.70 -7.00
CA ASP A 67 -16.53 18.02 -6.58
C ASP A 67 -15.23 18.49 -7.28
N GLN A 68 -14.63 17.64 -8.14
CA GLN A 68 -13.45 18.00 -8.91
C GLN A 68 -13.85 18.60 -10.27
N GLU A 69 -13.15 19.66 -10.70
CA GLU A 69 -13.42 20.34 -11.98
C GLU A 69 -13.06 19.49 -13.21
N GLU A 70 -12.29 18.41 -13.03
CA GLU A 70 -11.83 17.55 -14.10
C GLU A 70 -12.94 16.61 -14.59
N VAL A 71 -13.37 16.81 -15.84
CA VAL A 71 -14.35 15.92 -16.49
C VAL A 71 -13.64 14.62 -16.90
N PRO A 72 -14.12 13.44 -16.46
CA PRO A 72 -13.53 12.16 -16.87
C PRO A 72 -13.46 12.01 -18.39
N CYS A 73 -12.33 11.53 -18.88
CA CYS A 73 -12.15 11.15 -20.29
C CYS A 73 -12.11 9.62 -20.44
N ASP A 74 -12.15 9.13 -21.69
CA ASP A 74 -12.08 7.69 -21.98
C ASP A 74 -10.86 7.01 -21.33
N ALA A 75 -9.72 7.71 -21.27
CA ALA A 75 -8.52 7.22 -20.61
C ALA A 75 -8.70 7.11 -19.08
N SER A 76 -9.40 8.05 -18.44
CA SER A 76 -9.74 8.00 -17.01
C SER A 76 -10.63 6.81 -16.70
N PHE A 77 -11.63 6.52 -17.56
CA PHE A 77 -12.47 5.33 -17.40
C PHE A 77 -11.69 4.03 -17.60
N ALA A 78 -10.82 3.97 -18.61
CA ALA A 78 -9.96 2.80 -18.83
C ALA A 78 -9.02 2.56 -17.64
N LEU A 79 -8.45 3.62 -17.08
CA LEU A 79 -7.57 3.55 -15.91
C LEU A 79 -8.34 3.10 -14.66
N PHE A 80 -9.57 3.58 -14.47
CA PHE A 80 -10.45 3.13 -13.40
C PHE A 80 -10.75 1.63 -13.47
N GLU A 81 -11.18 1.14 -14.63
CA GLU A 81 -11.46 -0.28 -14.83
C GLU A 81 -10.19 -1.13 -14.64
N LEU A 82 -9.03 -0.64 -15.10
CA LEU A 82 -7.74 -1.30 -14.85
C LEU A 82 -7.46 -1.45 -13.35
N GLY A 83 -7.66 -0.39 -12.56
CA GLY A 83 -7.46 -0.42 -11.11
C GLY A 83 -8.38 -1.42 -10.41
N ILE A 84 -9.66 -1.44 -10.77
CA ILE A 84 -10.65 -2.38 -10.22
C ILE A 84 -10.27 -3.83 -10.58
N CYS A 85 -9.95 -4.11 -11.86
CA CYS A 85 -9.54 -5.43 -12.30
C CYS A 85 -8.25 -5.90 -11.62
N PHE A 86 -7.27 -5.01 -11.48
CA PHE A 86 -6.00 -5.30 -10.83
C PHE A 86 -6.20 -5.72 -9.38
N LEU A 87 -6.90 -4.90 -8.59
CA LEU A 87 -7.17 -5.19 -7.17
C LEU A 87 -8.03 -6.45 -6.99
N GLY A 88 -9.05 -6.63 -7.85
CA GLY A 88 -9.86 -7.85 -7.86
C GLY A 88 -9.04 -9.12 -8.12
N THR A 89 -8.06 -9.03 -9.03
CA THR A 89 -7.16 -10.14 -9.34
C THR A 89 -6.25 -10.47 -8.16
N LEU A 90 -5.65 -9.47 -7.51
CA LEU A 90 -4.81 -9.68 -6.33
C LEU A 90 -5.60 -10.33 -5.18
N ARG A 91 -6.84 -9.87 -4.97
CA ARG A 91 -7.73 -10.44 -3.94
C ARG A 91 -8.06 -11.89 -4.23
N SER A 92 -8.44 -12.20 -5.47
CA SER A 92 -8.72 -13.59 -5.88
C SER A 92 -7.48 -14.48 -5.71
N TRP A 93 -6.28 -13.95 -5.96
CA TRP A 93 -5.03 -14.68 -5.77
C TRP A 93 -4.79 -14.97 -4.28
N HIS A 94 -4.98 -13.98 -3.41
CA HIS A 94 -4.88 -14.17 -1.97
C HIS A 94 -5.87 -15.22 -1.45
N GLU A 95 -7.11 -15.21 -1.94
CA GLU A 95 -8.15 -16.18 -1.55
C GLU A 95 -7.80 -17.62 -1.96
N GLN A 96 -7.07 -17.79 -3.07
CA GLN A 96 -6.67 -19.10 -3.59
C GLN A 96 -5.41 -19.65 -2.91
N ASP A 97 -4.38 -18.82 -2.77
CA ASP A 97 -3.03 -19.26 -2.37
C ASP A 97 -2.68 -18.87 -0.93
N GLY A 98 -3.52 -18.08 -0.26
CA GLY A 98 -3.37 -17.73 1.16
C GLY A 98 -2.03 -17.03 1.44
N ALA A 99 -1.21 -17.64 2.28
CA ALA A 99 0.10 -17.14 2.69
C ALA A 99 1.12 -17.09 1.54
N GLU A 100 1.05 -18.04 0.61
CA GLU A 100 1.99 -18.16 -0.52
C GLU A 100 1.80 -17.04 -1.55
N ALA A 101 0.65 -16.34 -1.50
CA ALA A 101 0.36 -15.22 -2.40
C ALA A 101 1.25 -13.99 -2.16
N ALA A 102 1.92 -13.86 -1.00
CA ALA A 102 2.64 -12.65 -0.61
C ALA A 102 3.65 -12.17 -1.67
N ALA A 103 4.53 -13.07 -2.14
CA ALA A 103 5.56 -12.73 -3.11
C ALA A 103 4.97 -12.29 -4.45
N GLY A 104 3.90 -12.98 -4.87
CA GLY A 104 3.18 -12.68 -6.09
C GLY A 104 2.50 -11.31 -6.07
N ILE A 105 1.78 -11.02 -4.98
CA ILE A 105 1.13 -9.73 -4.76
C ILE A 105 2.17 -8.61 -4.68
N ALA A 106 3.26 -8.79 -3.94
CA ALA A 106 4.33 -7.82 -3.85
C ALA A 106 4.93 -7.50 -5.23
N LEU A 107 5.26 -8.52 -6.02
CA LEU A 107 5.79 -8.34 -7.37
C LEU A 107 4.80 -7.60 -8.28
N ALA A 108 3.50 -7.90 -8.18
CA ALA A 108 2.48 -7.21 -8.94
C ALA A 108 2.37 -5.72 -8.54
N VAL A 109 2.40 -5.41 -7.25
CA VAL A 109 2.41 -4.03 -6.74
C VAL A 109 3.65 -3.27 -7.20
N ILE A 110 4.84 -3.87 -7.08
CA ILE A 110 6.11 -3.26 -7.55
C ILE A 110 6.03 -2.96 -9.05
N ARG A 111 5.52 -3.89 -9.86
CA ARG A 111 5.35 -3.70 -11.30
C ARG A 111 4.32 -2.63 -11.64
N PHE A 112 3.21 -2.56 -10.90
CA PHE A 112 2.23 -1.47 -11.06
C PHE A 112 2.89 -0.12 -10.79
N THR A 113 3.61 0.00 -9.67
CA THR A 113 4.35 1.23 -9.32
C THR A 113 5.35 1.61 -10.41
N ALA A 114 6.15 0.64 -10.89
CA ALA A 114 7.15 0.87 -11.94
C ALA A 114 6.58 1.15 -13.34
N GLN A 115 5.33 0.79 -13.63
CA GLN A 115 4.74 0.99 -14.96
C GLN A 115 3.79 2.18 -15.01
N ILE A 116 3.10 2.45 -13.91
CA ILE A 116 2.04 3.45 -13.84
C ILE A 116 2.50 4.70 -13.09
N LEU A 117 3.33 4.56 -12.05
CA LEU A 117 3.68 5.67 -11.17
C LEU A 117 5.03 6.31 -11.50
N THR A 118 6.02 5.54 -11.94
CA THR A 118 7.32 6.11 -12.29
C THR A 118 7.28 6.76 -13.67
N GLN A 119 7.34 8.09 -13.74
CA GLN A 119 7.37 8.80 -15.02
C GLN A 119 8.78 8.87 -15.61
N GLY A 120 9.15 7.86 -16.41
CA GLY A 120 10.31 7.84 -17.33
C GLY A 120 11.71 7.92 -16.72
N HIS A 121 11.88 8.43 -15.50
CA HIS A 121 13.17 8.65 -14.84
C HIS A 121 13.13 8.45 -13.32
N GLU A 122 11.96 8.22 -12.73
CA GLU A 122 11.84 7.95 -11.30
C GLU A 122 12.17 6.48 -11.03
N ASP A 123 13.03 6.24 -10.04
CA ASP A 123 13.32 4.89 -9.58
C ASP A 123 12.12 4.36 -8.78
N VAL A 124 11.74 3.10 -9.02
CA VAL A 124 10.68 2.43 -8.26
C VAL A 124 11.01 2.40 -6.76
N VAL A 125 12.29 2.33 -6.40
CA VAL A 125 12.76 2.38 -5.01
C VAL A 125 12.40 3.71 -4.36
N ASP A 126 12.64 4.82 -5.05
CA ASP A 126 12.35 6.16 -4.55
C ASP A 126 10.84 6.37 -4.40
N VAL A 127 10.05 5.91 -5.37
CA VAL A 127 8.59 5.99 -5.30
C VAL A 127 8.04 5.14 -4.15
N LEU A 128 8.53 3.91 -3.96
CA LEU A 128 8.14 3.07 -2.82
C LEU A 128 8.52 3.71 -1.49
N HIS A 129 9.66 4.40 -1.40
CA HIS A 129 10.06 5.16 -0.22
C HIS A 129 9.11 6.32 0.07
N GLN A 130 8.71 7.07 -0.95
CA GLN A 130 7.76 8.18 -0.81
C GLN A 130 6.38 7.67 -0.38
N LEU A 131 5.88 6.61 -1.02
CA LEU A 131 4.61 5.97 -0.67
C LEU A 131 4.61 5.47 0.78
N ASN A 132 5.72 4.86 1.24
CA ASN A 132 5.87 4.45 2.64
C ASN A 132 5.82 5.66 3.58
N ALA A 133 6.53 6.75 3.24
CA ALA A 133 6.56 7.96 4.08
C ALA A 133 5.17 8.59 4.24
N VAL A 134 4.41 8.68 3.15
CA VAL A 134 3.03 9.18 3.16
C VAL A 134 2.13 8.27 3.98
N ALA A 135 2.11 6.96 3.67
CA ALA A 135 1.27 5.99 4.38
C ALA A 135 1.59 5.91 5.88
N LEU A 136 2.87 6.04 6.25
CA LEU A 136 3.30 6.05 7.64
C LEU A 136 2.84 7.33 8.36
N GLY A 137 2.93 8.49 7.70
CA GLY A 137 2.41 9.74 8.22
C GLY A 137 0.92 9.65 8.53
N GLU A 138 0.13 9.19 7.56
CA GLU A 138 -1.33 8.97 7.72
C GLU A 138 -1.64 7.98 8.85
N ALA A 139 -0.89 6.88 8.94
CA ALA A 139 -1.04 5.89 10.00
C ALA A 139 -0.71 6.48 11.38
N MET A 140 0.30 7.34 11.50
CA MET A 140 0.65 7.99 12.76
C MET A 140 -0.39 9.02 13.20
N GLU A 141 -0.99 9.76 12.26
CA GLU A 141 -2.07 10.70 12.55
C GLU A 141 -3.35 9.98 12.99
N ALA A 142 -3.66 8.85 12.36
CA ALA A 142 -4.82 8.03 12.71
C ALA A 142 -4.66 7.26 14.03
N HIS A 143 -3.42 6.94 14.41
CA HIS A 143 -3.08 6.18 15.62
C HIS A 143 -2.12 6.98 16.53
N PRO A 144 -2.56 8.12 17.11
CA PRO A 144 -1.71 8.94 17.95
C PRO A 144 -1.28 8.17 19.19
N ALA A 145 -0.03 8.38 19.60
CA ALA A 145 0.50 7.74 20.80
C ALA A 145 -0.39 8.09 22.02
N PRO A 146 -0.66 7.12 22.93
CA PRO A 146 -1.43 7.41 24.13
C PRO A 146 -0.80 8.56 24.92
N ALA A 147 -1.61 9.54 25.30
CA ALA A 147 -1.20 10.69 26.11
C ALA A 147 -0.73 10.22 27.49
N GLY A 148 0.53 9.81 27.59
CA GLY A 148 1.05 9.18 28.80
C GLY A 148 2.38 8.45 28.66
N ALA A 149 3.01 8.40 27.48
CA ALA A 149 4.40 7.95 27.32
C ALA A 149 5.34 8.92 28.06
N ARG A 150 5.50 8.65 29.36
CA ARG A 150 6.27 9.41 30.34
C ARG A 150 7.68 9.62 29.81
N THR A 151 8.07 10.87 29.55
CA THR A 151 9.46 11.26 29.34
C THR A 151 10.24 10.83 30.59
N VAL A 152 10.98 9.73 30.50
CA VAL A 152 11.95 9.35 31.52
C VAL A 152 13.06 10.39 31.42
N ARG A 153 12.97 11.43 32.26
CA ARG A 153 14.13 12.26 32.59
C ARG A 153 15.14 11.35 33.27
N ILE A 154 16.16 10.95 32.53
CA ILE A 154 17.38 10.40 33.11
C ILE A 154 18.05 11.57 33.82
N THR A 155 17.84 11.67 35.13
CA THR A 155 18.67 12.51 36.00
C THR A 155 19.96 11.74 36.23
N THR A 156 21.02 12.12 35.53
CA THR A 156 22.38 11.70 35.87
C THR A 156 22.76 12.37 37.19
N VAL A 157 23.15 11.57 38.19
CA VAL A 157 23.77 12.03 39.44
C VAL A 157 25.28 12.05 39.25
#